data_AF-A0A9P6MBL3-F1
#
_entry.id   AF-A0A9P6MBL3-F1
#
_cell.length_a   1.000
_cell.length_b   1.000
_cell.length_c   1.000
_cell.angle_alpha   90.00
_cell.angle_beta   90.00
_cell.angle_gamma   90.00
#
_symmetry.space_group_name_H-M   'P 1'
#
loop_
_entity.id
_entity.type
_entity.pdbx_description
1 polymer ?
#
loop_
_entity_poly.entity_id
_entity_poly.type
_entity_poly.pdbx_seq_one_letter_code
_entity_poly.pdbx_strand_id
1 'polypeptide(L)'
;MSLRRPLAELDVVFRESCGYPIGLGTEDEIPFNVFLGMPDAIKDLEDLNRARSQHNQTLLPIFTLDLTPETRVHTHLVKAIDSTLPSYTNVHEGKYEDVALGGTFDHLHAGHKILLSMTAWITSHRVVCGVTDDSMLKSKKYVQYMESLDKRIEMVKRFLRTFKRGLIYEVVPIHDIYGPTIIDDKLQALMVSKETLKGGAAVNEERENRNLEPLKIEVINVISPTETHVDEVSLKISSTFIRQFLSEQHRARIEYESSTRAI
;
A
#
# COMPACT_ATOMS: atom_id res chain seq x y z
N MET A 1 25.10 -2.03 -7.52
CA MET A 1 24.62 -0.63 -7.60
C MET A 1 23.68 -0.43 -6.42
N SER A 2 24.13 0.25 -5.36
CA SER A 2 23.37 0.44 -4.12
C SER A 2 22.04 1.14 -4.42
N LEU A 3 20.91 0.54 -4.02
CA LEU A 3 19.58 1.14 -4.09
C LEU A 3 19.58 2.43 -3.24
N ARG A 4 19.85 3.58 -3.89
CA ARG A 4 19.83 4.91 -3.25
C ARG A 4 18.43 5.42 -2.92
N ARG A 5 17.39 4.62 -3.15
CA ARG A 5 16.01 4.94 -2.82
C ARG A 5 15.45 3.86 -1.91
N PRO A 6 14.87 4.20 -0.76
CA PRO A 6 14.23 3.21 0.08
C PRO A 6 13.12 2.50 -0.70
N LEU A 7 12.95 1.19 -0.47
CA LEU A 7 11.90 0.34 -1.08
C LEU A 7 10.47 0.86 -0.87
N ALA A 8 10.29 1.90 -0.05
CA ALA A 8 9.04 2.63 0.12
C ALA A 8 8.51 3.27 -1.20
N GLU A 9 9.37 3.57 -2.17
CA GLU A 9 8.96 4.15 -3.46
C GLU A 9 8.52 3.12 -4.52
N LEU A 10 8.57 1.81 -4.24
CA LEU A 10 8.16 0.80 -5.22
C LEU A 10 6.63 0.65 -5.26
N ASP A 11 6.01 1.01 -6.38
CA ASP A 11 4.61 0.72 -6.67
C ASP A 11 4.53 -0.56 -7.51
N VAL A 12 4.02 -1.65 -6.93
CA VAL A 12 3.76 -2.91 -7.65
C VAL A 12 2.35 -2.84 -8.20
N VAL A 13 2.23 -3.00 -9.51
CA VAL A 13 0.97 -2.87 -10.22
C VAL A 13 0.75 -4.11 -11.06
N PHE A 14 -0.42 -4.74 -10.93
CA PHE A 14 -0.80 -5.91 -11.70
C PHE A 14 -1.54 -5.50 -12.96
N ARG A 15 -1.02 -5.91 -14.12
CA ARG A 15 -1.49 -5.45 -15.43
C ARG A 15 -2.95 -5.77 -15.67
N GLU A 16 -3.37 -6.99 -15.35
CA GLU A 16 -4.74 -7.43 -15.54
C GLU A 16 -5.73 -6.69 -14.61
N SER A 17 -5.25 -6.13 -13.49
CA SER A 17 -6.10 -5.53 -12.44
C SER A 17 -6.35 -4.03 -12.62
N CYS A 18 -5.61 -3.36 -13.51
CA CYS A 18 -5.62 -1.90 -13.58
C CYS A 18 -6.80 -1.30 -14.33
N GLY A 19 -7.28 -1.98 -15.38
CA GLY A 19 -8.32 -1.44 -16.26
C GLY A 19 -7.88 -0.24 -17.10
N TYR A 20 -6.58 0.02 -17.26
CA TYR A 20 -6.01 1.06 -18.12
C TYR A 20 -4.62 0.65 -18.65
N PRO A 21 -4.12 1.26 -19.76
CA PRO A 21 -2.80 0.94 -20.30
C PRO A 21 -1.67 1.52 -19.41
N ILE A 22 -1.15 0.71 -18.48
CA ILE A 22 -0.06 1.03 -17.52
C ILE A 22 1.20 1.61 -18.18
N GLY A 23 1.40 1.35 -19.48
CA GLY A 23 2.54 1.89 -20.23
C GLY A 23 2.40 3.36 -20.60
N LEU A 24 1.20 3.93 -20.65
CA LEU A 24 0.91 5.23 -21.25
C LEU A 24 0.31 6.19 -20.22
N GLY A 25 1.15 6.72 -19.32
CA GLY A 25 0.74 7.76 -18.37
C GLY A 25 0.78 9.15 -19.00
N THR A 26 0.10 10.15 -18.43
CA THR A 26 0.41 11.58 -18.73
C THR A 26 1.51 12.08 -17.77
N GLU A 27 2.20 13.20 -18.09
CA GLU A 27 3.29 13.73 -17.23
C GLU A 27 2.85 14.09 -15.80
N ASP A 28 1.54 14.29 -15.59
CA ASP A 28 0.91 14.54 -14.29
C ASP A 28 0.48 13.24 -13.55
N GLU A 29 0.62 12.07 -14.19
CA GLU A 29 0.35 10.75 -13.61
C GLU A 29 1.64 10.11 -13.07
N ILE A 30 1.53 9.24 -12.05
CA ILE A 30 2.71 8.64 -11.39
C ILE A 30 3.68 8.10 -12.46
N PRO A 31 4.92 8.62 -12.54
CA PRO A 31 5.90 8.04 -13.43
C PRO A 31 6.28 6.68 -12.84
N PHE A 32 5.86 5.59 -13.47
CA PHE A 32 6.48 4.30 -13.21
C PHE A 32 7.98 4.46 -13.47
N ASN A 33 8.81 4.08 -12.51
CA ASN A 33 10.26 4.20 -12.65
C ASN A 33 10.88 2.96 -13.30
N VAL A 34 10.11 1.87 -13.38
CA VAL A 34 10.60 0.54 -13.75
C VAL A 34 9.45 -0.36 -14.18
N PHE A 35 9.71 -1.23 -15.15
CA PHE A 35 8.89 -2.40 -15.43
C PHE A 35 9.51 -3.64 -14.80
N LEU A 36 8.71 -4.42 -14.09
CA LEU A 36 9.12 -5.67 -13.46
C LEU A 36 8.18 -6.79 -13.89
N GLY A 37 8.74 -7.91 -14.34
CA GLY A 37 7.95 -9.09 -14.71
C GLY A 37 8.76 -10.38 -14.61
N MET A 38 8.12 -11.50 -14.93
CA MET A 38 8.78 -12.80 -15.05
C MET A 38 9.54 -12.89 -16.40
N PRO A 39 10.50 -13.81 -16.57
CA PRO A 39 11.28 -13.92 -17.82
C PRO A 39 10.43 -14.16 -19.07
N ASP A 40 9.27 -14.80 -18.93
CA ASP A 40 8.29 -15.02 -20.00
C ASP A 40 7.48 -13.76 -20.37
N ALA A 41 7.43 -12.76 -19.47
CA ALA A 41 6.75 -11.49 -19.70
C ALA A 41 7.63 -10.43 -20.40
N ILE A 42 8.90 -10.71 -20.72
CA ILE A 42 9.84 -9.73 -21.32
C ILE A 42 9.25 -9.07 -22.57
N LYS A 43 8.68 -9.87 -23.48
CA LYS A 43 8.14 -9.37 -24.75
C LYS A 43 7.02 -8.34 -24.52
N ASP A 44 6.15 -8.62 -23.56
CA ASP A 44 5.06 -7.73 -23.18
C ASP A 44 5.58 -6.43 -22.56
N LEU A 45 6.62 -6.49 -21.73
CA LEU A 45 7.26 -5.31 -21.15
C LEU A 45 7.97 -4.46 -22.20
N GLU A 46 8.58 -5.08 -23.20
CA GLU A 46 9.14 -4.38 -24.35
C GLU A 46 8.05 -3.73 -25.22
N ASP A 47 6.91 -4.39 -25.41
CA ASP A 47 5.74 -3.81 -26.10
C ASP A 47 5.23 -2.55 -25.39
N LEU A 48 5.23 -2.54 -24.05
CA LEU A 48 4.91 -1.34 -23.28
C LEU A 48 5.90 -0.20 -23.56
N ASN A 49 7.20 -0.49 -23.62
CA ASN A 49 8.22 0.50 -23.97
C ASN A 49 8.10 0.97 -25.44
N ARG A 50 7.71 0.09 -26.36
CA ARG A 50 7.40 0.48 -27.75
C ARG A 50 6.23 1.46 -27.81
N ALA A 51 5.15 1.18 -27.08
CA ALA A 51 4.01 2.09 -26.97
C ALA A 51 4.44 3.45 -26.38
N ARG A 52 5.24 3.46 -25.32
CA ARG A 52 5.80 4.69 -24.72
C ARG A 52 6.56 5.55 -25.72
N SER A 53 7.41 4.92 -26.52
CA SER A 53 8.16 5.61 -27.59
C SER A 53 7.23 6.26 -28.61
N GLN A 54 6.17 5.55 -29.04
CA GLN A 54 5.17 6.08 -29.98
C GLN A 54 4.40 7.30 -29.43
N HIS A 55 4.31 7.41 -28.10
CA HIS A 55 3.65 8.50 -27.40
C HIS A 55 4.63 9.55 -26.83
N ASN A 56 5.87 9.62 -27.34
CA ASN A 56 6.91 10.56 -26.90
C ASN A 56 7.26 10.49 -25.41
N GLN A 57 7.19 9.30 -24.80
CA GLN A 57 7.51 9.09 -23.39
C GLN A 57 8.85 8.41 -23.19
N THR A 58 9.50 8.71 -22.06
CA THR A 58 10.77 8.07 -21.66
C THR A 58 10.61 6.57 -21.46
N LEU A 59 11.49 5.77 -22.05
CA LEU A 59 11.54 4.33 -21.83
C LEU A 59 11.87 4.02 -20.37
N LEU A 60 11.24 2.97 -19.84
CA LEU A 60 11.50 2.51 -18.49
C LEU A 60 12.47 1.33 -18.51
N PRO A 61 13.36 1.22 -17.53
CA PRO A 61 14.18 0.03 -17.37
C PRO A 61 13.26 -1.18 -17.13
N ILE A 62 13.55 -2.29 -17.80
CA ILE A 62 12.87 -3.57 -17.62
C ILE A 62 13.75 -4.46 -16.76
N PHE A 63 13.17 -5.05 -15.71
CA PHE A 63 13.81 -6.08 -14.90
C PHE A 63 12.96 -7.34 -14.95
N THR A 64 13.65 -8.48 -14.99
CA THR A 64 13.02 -9.79 -14.89
C THR A 64 13.38 -10.43 -13.55
N LEU A 65 12.38 -10.97 -12.87
CA LEU A 65 12.56 -11.78 -11.68
C LEU A 65 12.67 -13.25 -12.09
N ASP A 66 13.90 -13.75 -12.26
CA ASP A 66 14.14 -15.16 -12.52
C ASP A 66 14.06 -15.94 -11.21
N LEU A 67 12.88 -16.53 -10.96
CA LEU A 67 12.69 -17.45 -9.85
C LEU A 67 13.25 -18.81 -10.29
N THR A 68 14.53 -19.07 -9.97
CA THR A 68 15.17 -20.36 -10.23
C THR A 68 14.40 -21.50 -9.54
N PRO A 69 14.59 -22.78 -9.94
CA PRO A 69 13.96 -23.91 -9.26
C PRO A 69 14.16 -23.90 -7.73
N GLU A 70 15.31 -23.44 -7.21
CA GLU A 70 15.50 -23.30 -5.75
C GLU A 70 14.61 -22.21 -5.13
N THR A 71 14.36 -21.10 -5.85
CA THR A 71 13.39 -20.07 -5.43
C THR A 71 11.94 -20.52 -5.65
N ARG A 72 11.70 -21.39 -6.65
CA ARG A 72 10.42 -22.08 -6.88
C ARG A 72 10.09 -23.07 -5.78
N VAL A 73 11.07 -23.71 -5.14
CA VAL A 73 10.81 -24.55 -3.95
C VAL A 73 10.25 -23.70 -2.81
N HIS A 74 10.69 -22.46 -2.62
CA HIS A 74 10.05 -21.54 -1.67
C HIS A 74 8.64 -21.10 -2.12
N THR A 75 8.40 -20.84 -3.41
CA THR A 75 7.05 -20.49 -3.91
C THR A 75 6.11 -21.70 -3.91
N HIS A 76 6.62 -22.91 -4.09
CA HIS A 76 5.90 -24.18 -3.95
C HIS A 76 5.71 -24.57 -2.47
N LEU A 77 6.64 -24.23 -1.58
CA LEU A 77 6.44 -24.33 -0.12
C LEU A 77 5.36 -23.34 0.32
N VAL A 78 5.31 -22.12 -0.21
CA VAL A 78 4.17 -21.19 0.03
C VAL A 78 2.85 -21.78 -0.50
N LYS A 79 2.87 -22.49 -1.63
CA LYS A 79 1.71 -23.26 -2.13
C LYS A 79 1.41 -24.55 -1.36
N ALA A 80 2.38 -25.15 -0.67
CA ALA A 80 2.24 -26.42 0.06
C ALA A 80 2.04 -26.24 1.57
N ILE A 81 2.32 -25.04 2.09
CA ILE A 81 1.87 -24.56 3.41
C ILE A 81 0.33 -24.34 3.42
N ASP A 82 -0.31 -24.46 2.25
CA ASP A 82 -1.75 -24.33 2.00
C ASP A 82 -2.55 -25.66 2.11
N SER A 83 -2.21 -26.54 3.06
CA SER A 83 -3.11 -27.65 3.42
C SER A 83 -3.37 -27.80 4.91
N THR A 84 -2.77 -26.97 5.76
CA THR A 84 -3.02 -26.96 7.21
C THR A 84 -3.17 -25.56 7.80
N LEU A 85 -2.95 -24.49 7.03
CA LEU A 85 -3.48 -23.18 7.40
C LEU A 85 -4.98 -23.11 7.02
N PRO A 86 -5.83 -22.47 7.84
CA PRO A 86 -7.22 -22.23 7.47
C PRO A 86 -7.23 -21.54 6.11
N SER A 87 -7.92 -22.16 5.16
CA SER A 87 -8.00 -21.71 3.78
C SER A 87 -8.29 -20.20 3.75
N TYR A 88 -7.39 -19.39 3.20
CA TYR A 88 -7.71 -18.01 2.83
C TYR A 88 -8.57 -18.06 1.56
N THR A 89 -9.78 -18.58 1.70
CA THR A 89 -10.77 -18.79 0.64
C THR A 89 -11.56 -17.51 0.36
N ASN A 90 -11.87 -17.28 -0.93
CA ASN A 90 -12.94 -16.40 -1.42
C ASN A 90 -12.74 -14.88 -1.34
N VAL A 91 -11.61 -14.37 -1.83
CA VAL A 91 -11.46 -12.94 -2.15
C VAL A 91 -11.67 -12.75 -3.67
N HIS A 92 -12.93 -12.63 -4.07
CA HIS A 92 -13.30 -12.36 -5.46
C HIS A 92 -13.05 -10.89 -5.80
N GLU A 93 -12.56 -10.63 -7.02
CA GLU A 93 -12.48 -9.26 -7.53
C GLU A 93 -13.88 -8.63 -7.54
N GLY A 94 -14.00 -7.40 -7.06
CA GLY A 94 -15.28 -6.67 -7.06
C GLY A 94 -16.38 -7.33 -6.22
N LYS A 95 -16.02 -8.07 -5.16
CA LYS A 95 -16.95 -8.72 -4.21
C LYS A 95 -17.95 -7.76 -3.57
N TYR A 96 -17.57 -6.49 -3.37
CA TYR A 96 -18.39 -5.46 -2.74
C TYR A 96 -18.40 -4.20 -3.62
N GLU A 97 -19.51 -3.47 -3.61
CA GLU A 97 -19.64 -2.18 -4.29
C GLU A 97 -18.83 -1.10 -3.58
N ASP A 98 -19.10 -0.91 -2.28
CA ASP A 98 -18.53 0.16 -1.47
C ASP A 98 -17.77 -0.43 -0.26
N VAL A 99 -16.47 -0.15 -0.18
CA VAL A 99 -15.57 -0.69 0.85
C VAL A 99 -14.81 0.42 1.55
N ALA A 100 -14.75 0.33 2.88
CA ALA A 100 -13.97 1.25 3.70
C ALA A 100 -12.63 0.63 4.13
N LEU A 101 -11.63 1.49 4.36
CA LEU A 101 -10.44 1.19 5.13
C LEU A 101 -9.98 2.43 5.89
N GLY A 102 -9.15 2.23 6.92
CA GLY A 102 -8.58 3.33 7.69
C GLY A 102 -7.12 3.09 8.07
N GLY A 103 -6.35 4.17 8.19
CA GLY A 103 -4.96 4.10 8.60
C GLY A 103 -4.30 5.46 8.74
N THR A 104 -3.11 5.48 9.34
CA THR A 104 -2.30 6.71 9.36
C THR A 104 -1.68 6.98 8.00
N PHE A 105 -1.25 5.95 7.28
CA PHE A 105 -0.57 6.06 5.98
C PHE A 105 0.66 7.00 5.98
N ASP A 106 1.35 7.09 7.13
CA ASP A 106 2.60 7.84 7.26
C ASP A 106 3.73 7.10 6.53
N HIS A 107 4.43 7.81 5.64
CA HIS A 107 5.46 7.26 4.76
C HIS A 107 4.98 6.00 4.05
N LEU A 108 4.08 6.17 3.07
CA LEU A 108 3.37 5.10 2.38
C LEU A 108 4.30 3.95 1.90
N HIS A 109 4.39 2.90 2.71
CA HIS A 109 5.28 1.76 2.50
C HIS A 109 4.53 0.49 2.05
N ALA A 110 5.26 -0.60 1.78
CA ALA A 110 4.72 -1.84 1.23
C ALA A 110 3.50 -2.38 1.99
N GLY A 111 3.53 -2.42 3.33
CA GLY A 111 2.37 -2.83 4.14
C GLY A 111 1.10 -2.02 3.87
N HIS A 112 1.20 -0.69 3.75
CA HIS A 112 0.05 0.16 3.39
C HIS A 112 -0.41 -0.11 1.96
N LYS A 113 0.53 -0.25 1.02
CA LYS A 113 0.23 -0.52 -0.39
C LYS A 113 -0.53 -1.84 -0.57
N ILE A 114 -0.13 -2.88 0.15
CA ILE A 114 -0.82 -4.18 0.16
C ILE A 114 -2.28 -4.02 0.66
N LEU A 115 -2.49 -3.32 1.77
CA LEU A 115 -3.82 -3.05 2.32
C LEU A 115 -4.70 -2.27 1.31
N LEU A 116 -4.15 -1.21 0.71
CA LEU A 116 -4.83 -0.37 -0.28
C LEU A 116 -5.17 -1.13 -1.56
N SER A 117 -4.22 -1.90 -2.10
CA SER A 117 -4.40 -2.73 -3.29
C SER A 117 -5.49 -3.78 -3.08
N MET A 118 -5.46 -4.50 -1.95
CA MET A 118 -6.45 -5.52 -1.68
C MET A 118 -7.84 -4.93 -1.45
N THR A 119 -7.92 -3.75 -0.84
CA THR A 119 -9.20 -3.03 -0.72
C THR A 119 -9.75 -2.67 -2.09
N ALA A 120 -8.94 -2.05 -2.95
CA ALA A 120 -9.36 -1.71 -4.31
C ALA A 120 -9.71 -2.97 -5.13
N TRP A 121 -9.02 -4.08 -4.95
CA TRP A 121 -9.29 -5.34 -5.65
C TRP A 121 -10.70 -5.89 -5.36
N ILE A 122 -11.11 -5.92 -4.09
CA ILE A 122 -12.43 -6.43 -3.69
C ILE A 122 -13.57 -5.44 -3.96
N THR A 123 -13.25 -4.23 -4.39
CA THR A 123 -14.21 -3.15 -4.61
C THR A 123 -14.57 -3.08 -6.09
N SER A 124 -15.86 -2.92 -6.40
CA SER A 124 -16.37 -2.74 -7.76
C SER A 124 -16.80 -1.30 -8.07
N HIS A 125 -17.06 -0.47 -7.06
CA HIS A 125 -17.55 0.91 -7.26
C HIS A 125 -16.76 1.97 -6.47
N ARG A 126 -16.78 1.97 -5.12
CA ARG A 126 -16.21 3.07 -4.31
C ARG A 126 -15.34 2.58 -3.15
N VAL A 127 -14.15 3.17 -3.01
CA VAL A 127 -13.30 2.99 -1.83
C VAL A 127 -13.32 4.27 -0.99
N VAL A 128 -13.70 4.12 0.29
CA VAL A 128 -13.62 5.17 1.30
C VAL A 128 -12.41 4.92 2.19
N CYS A 129 -11.42 5.81 2.15
CA CYS A 129 -10.18 5.67 2.90
C CYS A 129 -10.06 6.77 3.95
N GLY A 130 -10.17 6.39 5.23
CA GLY A 130 -9.95 7.29 6.36
C GLY A 130 -8.46 7.45 6.68
N VAL A 131 -7.96 8.68 6.59
CA VAL A 131 -6.57 9.03 6.92
C VAL A 131 -6.53 9.74 8.27
N THR A 132 -5.89 9.11 9.26
CA THR A 132 -5.87 9.63 10.64
C THR A 132 -5.26 11.03 10.71
N ASP A 133 -5.95 11.96 11.35
CA ASP A 133 -5.48 13.32 11.60
C ASP A 133 -4.34 13.38 12.63
N ASP A 134 -3.47 14.38 12.51
CA ASP A 134 -2.28 14.55 13.36
C ASP A 134 -2.64 14.70 14.85
N SER A 135 -3.84 15.22 15.16
CA SER A 135 -4.35 15.34 16.53
C SER A 135 -4.43 14.01 17.28
N MET A 136 -4.63 12.90 16.55
CA MET A 136 -4.68 11.54 17.11
C MET A 136 -3.29 10.88 17.22
N LEU A 137 -2.22 11.54 16.75
CA LEU A 137 -0.90 10.92 16.55
C LEU A 137 0.20 11.50 17.45
N LYS A 138 -0.16 12.39 18.38
CA LYS A 138 0.77 13.19 19.22
C LYS A 138 1.73 12.35 20.08
N SER A 139 1.41 11.09 20.36
CA SER A 139 2.23 10.18 21.18
C SER A 139 3.26 9.37 20.37
N LYS A 140 3.30 9.51 19.04
CA LYS A 140 4.20 8.69 18.20
C LYS A 140 5.66 9.16 18.30
N LYS A 141 6.58 8.20 18.35
CA LYS A 141 8.04 8.46 18.29
C LYS A 141 8.42 9.17 16.99
N TYR A 142 9.40 10.06 17.04
CA TYR A 142 9.93 10.80 15.87
C TYR A 142 8.85 11.58 15.10
N VAL A 143 7.86 12.15 15.81
CA VAL A 143 6.71 12.84 15.20
C VAL A 143 7.12 14.00 14.29
N GLN A 144 8.26 14.65 14.54
CA GLN A 144 8.78 15.73 13.70
C GLN A 144 9.19 15.28 12.29
N TYR A 145 9.34 13.97 12.06
CA TYR A 145 9.62 13.37 10.76
C TYR A 145 8.37 12.72 10.13
N MET A 146 7.20 12.90 10.73
CA MET A 146 5.93 12.43 10.19
C MET A 146 5.52 13.27 8.98
N GLU A 147 4.90 12.64 7.99
CA GLU A 147 4.32 13.37 6.87
C GLU A 147 3.07 14.13 7.29
N SER A 148 2.89 15.35 6.75
CA SER A 148 1.67 16.13 6.97
C SER A 148 0.43 15.36 6.49
N LEU A 149 -0.71 15.63 7.11
CA LEU A 149 -1.99 15.03 6.71
C LEU A 149 -2.27 15.18 5.21
N ASP A 150 -2.08 16.38 4.65
CA ASP A 150 -2.29 16.64 3.23
C ASP A 150 -1.42 15.75 2.34
N LYS A 151 -0.14 15.60 2.73
CA LYS A 151 0.80 14.72 2.00
C LYS A 151 0.36 13.26 2.06
N ARG A 152 -0.07 12.78 3.22
CA ARG A 152 -0.54 11.39 3.41
C ARG A 152 -1.79 11.11 2.58
N ILE A 153 -2.77 12.02 2.61
CA ILE A 153 -3.99 11.94 1.78
C ILE A 153 -3.62 11.91 0.30
N GLU A 154 -2.77 12.82 -0.14
CA GLU A 154 -2.37 12.89 -1.55
C GLU A 154 -1.66 11.61 -1.98
N MET A 155 -0.73 11.10 -1.18
CA MET A 155 -0.02 9.86 -1.52
C MET A 155 -0.94 8.64 -1.61
N VAL A 156 -1.94 8.53 -0.73
CA VAL A 156 -2.96 7.46 -0.80
C VAL A 156 -3.81 7.59 -2.06
N LYS A 157 -4.32 8.80 -2.37
CA LYS A 157 -5.08 9.05 -3.62
C LYS A 157 -4.26 8.68 -4.84
N ARG A 158 -2.99 9.12 -4.86
CA ARG A 158 -2.04 8.86 -5.93
C ARG A 158 -1.89 7.35 -6.15
N PHE A 159 -1.57 6.61 -5.08
CA PHE A 159 -1.36 5.17 -5.15
C PHE A 159 -2.60 4.41 -5.62
N LEU A 160 -3.77 4.70 -5.05
CA LEU A 160 -5.02 4.04 -5.40
C LEU A 160 -5.39 4.23 -6.89
N ARG A 161 -5.24 5.45 -7.42
CA ARG A 161 -5.46 5.74 -8.84
C ARG A 161 -4.51 4.97 -9.75
N THR A 162 -3.29 4.69 -9.30
CA THR A 162 -2.36 3.85 -10.02
C THR A 162 -2.76 2.38 -9.99
N PHE A 163 -3.46 1.92 -8.97
CA PHE A 163 -3.87 0.52 -8.88
C PHE A 163 -5.15 0.19 -9.66
N LYS A 164 -6.24 0.97 -9.54
CA LYS A 164 -7.52 0.66 -10.22
C LYS A 164 -8.34 1.92 -10.55
N ARG A 165 -8.16 2.48 -11.75
CA ARG A 165 -8.77 3.78 -12.15
C ARG A 165 -10.30 3.80 -12.23
N GLY A 166 -10.94 2.64 -12.38
CA GLY A 166 -12.39 2.52 -12.52
C GLY A 166 -13.20 2.77 -11.24
N LEU A 167 -12.53 2.98 -10.10
CA LEU A 167 -13.18 3.19 -8.80
C LEU A 167 -13.27 4.67 -8.43
N ILE A 168 -14.28 4.99 -7.63
CA ILE A 168 -14.38 6.27 -6.94
C ILE A 168 -13.53 6.19 -5.66
N TYR A 169 -12.61 7.13 -5.49
CA TYR A 169 -11.72 7.21 -4.32
C TYR A 169 -12.06 8.40 -3.43
N GLU A 170 -12.64 8.13 -2.27
CA GLU A 170 -12.93 9.11 -1.22
C GLU A 170 -11.90 8.97 -0.11
N VAL A 171 -10.79 9.70 -0.23
CA VAL A 171 -9.74 9.73 0.79
C VAL A 171 -9.94 10.97 1.66
N VAL A 172 -10.37 10.75 2.90
CA VAL A 172 -10.84 11.80 3.82
C VAL A 172 -10.06 11.76 5.14
N PRO A 173 -9.83 12.91 5.79
CA PRO A 173 -9.29 12.92 7.13
C PRO A 173 -10.28 12.34 8.14
N ILE A 174 -9.77 11.61 9.14
CA ILE A 174 -10.57 11.13 10.28
C ILE A 174 -10.01 11.66 11.59
N HIS A 175 -10.90 12.14 12.45
CA HIS A 175 -10.59 12.73 13.75
C HIS A 175 -10.99 11.84 14.93
N ASP A 176 -11.55 10.66 14.64
CA ASP A 176 -11.88 9.61 15.59
C ASP A 176 -11.65 8.23 14.94
N ILE A 177 -11.93 7.15 15.69
CA ILE A 177 -11.68 5.77 15.25
C ILE A 177 -12.71 5.23 14.26
N TYR A 178 -13.83 5.93 14.08
CA TYR A 178 -14.96 5.51 13.25
C TYR A 178 -14.92 6.19 11.88
N GLY A 179 -14.66 7.50 11.84
CA GLY A 179 -14.73 8.29 10.63
C GLY A 179 -16.09 8.16 9.94
N PRO A 180 -16.14 8.07 8.59
CA PRO A 180 -17.41 8.01 7.87
C PRO A 180 -18.16 6.69 8.06
N THR A 181 -17.53 5.65 8.65
CA THR A 181 -18.11 4.29 8.68
C THR A 181 -19.32 4.15 9.60
N ILE A 182 -19.63 5.14 10.43
CA ILE A 182 -20.80 5.15 11.33
C ILE A 182 -21.91 6.11 10.84
N ILE A 183 -21.74 6.64 9.63
CA ILE A 183 -22.68 7.58 8.99
C ILE A 183 -23.06 7.08 7.59
N ASP A 184 -22.10 6.52 6.84
CA ASP A 184 -22.31 6.00 5.50
C ASP A 184 -22.97 4.61 5.55
N ASP A 185 -24.23 4.56 5.15
CA ASP A 185 -25.08 3.36 5.13
C ASP A 185 -24.87 2.49 3.89
N LYS A 186 -24.18 3.00 2.85
CA LYS A 186 -23.88 2.26 1.62
C LYS A 186 -22.69 1.32 1.75
N LEU A 187 -21.82 1.56 2.74
CA LEU A 187 -20.67 0.71 3.00
C LEU A 187 -21.08 -0.74 3.30
N GLN A 188 -20.45 -1.69 2.62
CA GLN A 188 -20.74 -3.11 2.74
C GLN A 188 -19.65 -3.86 3.51
N ALA A 189 -18.40 -3.41 3.40
CA ALA A 189 -17.26 -4.07 4.01
C ALA A 189 -16.25 -3.06 4.58
N LEU A 190 -15.50 -3.52 5.57
CA LEU A 190 -14.37 -2.81 6.17
C LEU A 190 -13.13 -3.68 6.07
N MET A 191 -12.13 -3.22 5.32
CA MET A 191 -10.83 -3.86 5.23
C MET A 191 -9.96 -3.47 6.43
N VAL A 192 -9.46 -4.47 7.15
CA VAL A 192 -8.60 -4.28 8.32
C VAL A 192 -7.36 -5.16 8.21
N SER A 193 -6.26 -4.72 8.83
CA SER A 193 -5.14 -5.63 9.12
C SER A 193 -5.40 -6.40 10.42
N LYS A 194 -4.56 -7.40 10.73
CA LYS A 194 -4.55 -8.02 12.07
C LYS A 194 -4.39 -6.98 13.19
N GLU A 195 -3.65 -5.90 12.96
CA GLU A 195 -3.40 -4.85 13.95
C GLU A 195 -4.65 -3.99 14.24
N THR A 196 -5.50 -3.78 13.23
CA THR A 196 -6.70 -2.93 13.33
C THR A 196 -8.00 -3.72 13.51
N LEU A 197 -7.93 -5.04 13.72
CA LEU A 197 -9.09 -5.91 13.87
C LEU A 197 -10.03 -5.47 15.02
N LYS A 198 -9.46 -5.05 16.15
CA LYS A 198 -10.22 -4.50 17.29
C LYS A 198 -10.96 -3.21 16.93
N GLY A 199 -10.37 -2.38 16.07
CA GLY A 199 -11.02 -1.18 15.55
C GLY A 199 -12.23 -1.52 14.67
N GLY A 200 -12.12 -2.55 13.83
CA GLY A 200 -13.24 -3.03 13.04
C GLY A 200 -14.40 -3.57 13.87
N ALA A 201 -14.11 -4.26 14.98
CA ALA A 201 -15.14 -4.66 15.94
C ALA A 201 -15.84 -3.46 16.58
N ALA A 202 -15.08 -2.46 17.02
CA ALA A 202 -15.64 -1.23 17.60
C ALA A 202 -16.51 -0.44 16.59
N VAL A 203 -16.15 -0.44 15.30
CA VAL A 203 -16.98 0.16 14.25
C VAL A 203 -18.33 -0.53 14.15
N ASN A 204 -18.38 -1.86 14.16
CA ASN A 204 -19.66 -2.58 14.05
C ASN A 204 -20.53 -2.42 15.29
N GLU A 205 -19.95 -2.38 16.49
CA GLU A 205 -20.67 -2.06 17.73
C GLU A 205 -21.32 -0.66 17.64
N GLU A 206 -20.57 0.34 17.18
CA GLU A 206 -21.10 1.71 17.03
C GLU A 206 -22.13 1.82 15.90
N ARG A 207 -22.01 1.03 14.83
CA ARG A 207 -23.03 0.94 13.78
C ARG A 207 -24.33 0.35 14.31
N GLU A 208 -24.27 -0.72 15.10
CA GLU A 208 -25.44 -1.32 15.75
C GLU A 208 -26.14 -0.32 16.68
N ASN A 209 -25.38 0.41 17.50
CA ASN A 209 -25.91 1.49 18.35
C ASN A 209 -26.64 2.60 17.57
N ARG A 210 -26.31 2.75 16.28
CA ARG A 210 -26.89 3.74 15.37
C ARG A 210 -27.94 3.15 14.42
N ASN A 211 -28.31 1.88 14.60
CA ASN A 211 -29.23 1.14 13.72
C ASN A 211 -28.73 1.04 12.26
N LEU A 212 -27.42 0.94 12.06
CA LEU A 212 -26.80 0.65 10.78
C LEU A 212 -26.41 -0.84 10.70
N GLU A 213 -26.56 -1.42 9.51
CA GLU A 213 -26.15 -2.80 9.26
C GLU A 213 -24.64 -2.97 9.51
N PRO A 214 -24.19 -4.04 10.19
CA PRO A 214 -22.78 -4.27 10.45
C PRO A 214 -22.00 -4.48 9.15
N LEU A 215 -20.80 -3.92 9.08
CA LEU A 215 -19.90 -4.11 7.95
C LEU A 215 -19.30 -5.51 7.97
N LYS A 216 -19.14 -6.10 6.78
CA LYS A 216 -18.36 -7.33 6.65
C LYS A 216 -16.88 -7.01 6.86
N ILE A 217 -16.30 -7.58 7.92
CA ILE A 217 -14.88 -7.40 8.22
C ILE A 217 -14.06 -8.33 7.33
N GLU A 218 -13.25 -7.75 6.44
CA GLU A 218 -12.27 -8.46 5.64
C GLU A 218 -10.88 -8.23 6.23
N VAL A 219 -10.18 -9.31 6.57
CA VAL A 219 -8.90 -9.23 7.28
C VAL A 219 -7.77 -9.57 6.32
N ILE A 220 -6.82 -8.67 6.18
CA ILE A 220 -5.57 -8.93 5.48
C ILE A 220 -4.42 -9.21 6.46
N ASN A 221 -3.71 -10.31 6.23
CA ASN A 221 -2.47 -10.58 6.92
C ASN A 221 -1.35 -9.75 6.28
N VAL A 222 -1.29 -8.46 6.62
CA VAL A 222 -0.09 -7.67 6.36
C VAL A 222 0.99 -8.27 7.26
N ILE A 223 2.09 -8.73 6.66
CA ILE A 223 3.21 -9.38 7.37
C ILE A 223 3.60 -8.49 8.56
N SER A 224 3.16 -8.91 9.76
CA SER A 224 3.34 -8.17 10.99
C SER A 224 4.76 -8.41 11.51
N PRO A 225 5.38 -7.45 12.22
CA PRO A 225 6.75 -7.59 12.76
C PRO A 225 6.99 -8.84 13.61
N THR A 226 5.94 -9.49 14.11
CA THR A 226 5.97 -10.55 15.11
C THR A 226 5.82 -11.98 14.59
N GLU A 227 5.54 -12.21 13.30
CA GLU A 227 5.43 -13.57 12.74
C GLU A 227 6.64 -13.88 11.85
N THR A 228 7.59 -14.65 12.40
CA THR A 228 8.73 -15.23 11.69
C THR A 228 8.27 -16.34 10.75
N HIS A 229 8.63 -16.24 9.47
CA HIS A 229 9.04 -17.32 8.52
C HIS A 229 8.88 -16.81 7.07
N VAL A 230 9.57 -15.72 6.74
CA VAL A 230 9.95 -15.43 5.35
C VAL A 230 11.40 -14.97 5.42
N ASP A 231 12.28 -15.78 4.87
CA ASP A 231 13.72 -15.55 4.90
C ASP A 231 14.07 -14.21 4.23
N GLU A 232 14.84 -13.43 5.00
CA GLU A 232 15.76 -12.37 4.64
C GLU A 232 15.42 -11.31 3.55
N VAL A 233 15.28 -10.07 4.05
CA VAL A 233 15.61 -8.78 3.41
C VAL A 233 14.66 -8.27 2.30
N SER A 234 13.59 -7.56 2.68
CA SER A 234 13.14 -6.31 2.01
C SER A 234 11.71 -5.83 2.35
N LEU A 235 10.82 -6.67 2.86
CA LEU A 235 9.40 -6.28 3.11
C LEU A 235 9.15 -5.59 4.47
N LYS A 236 10.16 -5.57 5.36
CA LYS A 236 10.07 -5.08 6.76
C LYS A 236 10.20 -3.56 6.90
N ILE A 237 9.44 -2.78 6.14
CA ILE A 237 9.44 -1.32 6.27
C ILE A 237 8.16 -0.88 7.00
N SER A 238 8.34 -0.21 8.14
CA SER A 238 7.28 0.43 8.93
C SER A 238 7.47 1.94 8.98
N SER A 239 6.40 2.71 9.19
CA SER A 239 6.48 4.17 9.36
C SER A 239 7.42 4.58 10.51
N THR A 240 7.47 3.81 11.60
CA THR A 240 8.37 4.09 12.72
C THR A 240 9.83 3.90 12.32
N PHE A 241 10.14 2.86 11.55
CA PHE A 241 11.49 2.64 11.03
C PHE A 241 11.91 3.76 10.08
N ILE A 242 11.03 4.18 9.17
CA ILE A 242 11.32 5.29 8.23
C ILE A 242 11.61 6.58 8.99
N ARG A 243 10.78 6.94 9.97
CA ARG A 243 10.99 8.16 10.78
C ARG A 243 12.28 8.11 11.60
N GLN A 244 12.63 6.95 12.15
CA GLN A 244 13.91 6.77 12.84
C GLN A 244 15.09 6.98 11.88
N PHE A 245 15.05 6.38 10.69
CA PHE A 245 16.08 6.52 9.67
C PHE A 245 16.27 7.98 9.23
N LEU A 246 15.17 8.71 9.00
CA LEU A 246 15.22 10.14 8.68
C LEU A 246 15.84 10.96 9.83
N SER A 247 15.54 10.61 11.08
CA SER A 247 16.13 11.24 12.27
C SER A 247 17.64 11.04 12.36
N GLU A 248 18.11 9.83 12.07
CA GLU A 248 19.54 9.50 12.05
C GLU A 248 20.28 10.23 10.93
N GLN A 249 19.71 10.28 9.72
CA GLN A 249 20.30 11.04 8.60
C GLN A 249 20.39 12.54 8.87
N HIS A 250 19.34 13.13 9.44
CA HIS A 250 19.35 14.56 9.76
C HIS A 250 20.44 14.90 10.78
N ARG A 251 20.63 14.05 11.79
CA ARG A 251 21.68 14.19 12.81
C ARG A 251 23.09 14.09 12.21
N ALA A 252 23.33 13.07 11.40
CA ALA A 252 24.62 12.88 10.73
C ALA A 252 24.99 14.07 9.82
N ARG A 253 23.98 14.66 9.15
CA ARG A 253 24.17 15.86 8.33
C ARG A 253 24.56 17.09 9.17
N ILE A 254 23.88 17.32 10.29
CA ILE A 254 24.22 18.43 11.21
C ILE A 254 25.64 18.27 11.76
N GLU A 255 26.03 17.06 12.15
CA GLU A 255 27.38 16.76 12.66
C GLU A 255 28.45 17.03 11.58
N TYR A 256 28.20 16.64 10.33
CA TYR A 256 29.09 16.92 9.20
C TYR A 256 29.24 18.42 8.90
N GLU A 257 28.11 19.15 8.83
CA GLU A 257 28.09 20.60 8.58
C GLU A 257 28.75 21.40 9.72
N SER A 258 28.64 20.92 10.96
CA SER A 258 29.29 21.52 12.14
C SER A 258 30.81 21.28 12.12
N SER A 259 31.23 20.09 11.67
CA SER A 259 32.66 19.73 11.57
C SER A 259 33.38 20.44 10.42
N THR A 260 32.67 20.78 9.34
CA THR A 260 33.23 21.49 8.18
C THR A 260 33.23 23.02 8.33
N ARG A 261 32.40 23.58 9.22
CA ARG A 261 32.45 25.01 9.60
C ARG A 261 33.50 25.34 10.67
N ALA A 262 34.04 24.34 11.35
CA ALA A 262 35.06 24.48 12.39
C ALA A 262 36.51 24.43 11.84
N ILE A 263 36.66 24.33 10.50
CA ILE A 263 37.94 24.33 9.75
C ILE A 263 37.98 25.61 8.92
#